data_AF-A0A5E4LTA8-F1
#
_entry.id   AF-A0A5E4LTA8-F1
#
_cell.length_a   1.000
_cell.length_b   1.000
_cell.length_c   1.000
_cell.angle_alpha   90.00
_cell.angle_beta   90.00
_cell.angle_gamma   90.00
#
_symmetry.space_group_name_H-M   'P 1'
#
loop_
_entity.id
_entity.type
_entity.pdbx_description
1 polymer ?
#
loop_
_entity_poly.entity_id
_entity_poly.type
_entity_poly.pdbx_seq_one_letter_code
_entity_poly.pdbx_strand_id
1 'polypeptide(L)'
;MKSTEEKLDDDGFEEIESKPESSGQQSGGGNRPDFRIVQTDRDKDGNVVYSNIGGMWKNISKNGKTFYTMRIGQLKLLVFPNERK
;
A
#
# COMPACT_ATOMS: atom_id res chain seq x y z
N MET A 1 38.29 -29.24 -1.33
CA MET A 1 37.38 -28.08 -1.28
C MET A 1 35.98 -28.63 -1.20
N LYS A 2 35.27 -28.44 -0.10
CA LYS A 2 33.89 -28.91 0.08
C LYS A 2 32.95 -27.81 -0.41
N SER A 3 32.16 -28.10 -1.43
CA SER A 3 31.05 -27.26 -1.88
C SER A 3 29.88 -27.49 -0.93
N THR A 4 29.49 -26.43 -0.21
CA THR A 4 28.25 -26.43 0.58
C THR A 4 27.16 -25.87 -0.31
N GLU A 5 26.22 -26.70 -0.73
CA GLU A 5 24.95 -26.26 -1.32
C GLU A 5 24.07 -25.69 -0.20
N GLU A 6 23.86 -24.37 -0.21
CA GLU A 6 22.81 -23.73 0.58
C GLU A 6 21.46 -24.02 -0.06
N LYS A 7 20.63 -24.79 0.64
CA LYS A 7 19.20 -24.89 0.34
C LYS A 7 18.54 -23.59 0.78
N LEU A 8 18.04 -22.83 -0.17
CA LEU A 8 17.08 -21.77 0.07
C LEU A 8 15.74 -22.46 0.31
N ASP A 9 15.42 -22.68 1.58
CA ASP A 9 14.10 -23.15 1.96
C ASP A 9 13.07 -22.06 1.59
N ASP A 10 12.06 -22.52 0.87
CA ASP A 10 10.88 -21.82 0.39
C ASP A 10 10.05 -21.33 1.59
N ASP A 11 10.50 -20.23 2.22
CA ASP A 11 9.69 -19.45 3.16
C ASP A 11 8.62 -18.69 2.37
N GLY A 12 7.68 -19.50 1.89
CA GLY A 12 6.41 -19.09 1.32
C GLY A 12 5.72 -18.09 2.23
N PHE A 13 5.30 -17.00 1.61
CA PHE A 13 4.58 -15.91 2.23
C PHE A 13 3.31 -16.47 2.90
N GLU A 14 3.36 -16.72 4.21
CA GLU A 14 2.17 -17.10 4.98
C GLU A 14 1.21 -15.91 5.02
N GLU A 15 0.04 -16.10 4.40
CA GLU A 15 -1.10 -15.21 4.53
C GLU A 15 -1.56 -15.23 5.99
N ILE A 16 -1.12 -14.24 6.78
CA ILE A 16 -1.54 -14.09 8.17
C ILE A 16 -3.03 -13.75 8.17
N GLU A 17 -3.88 -14.77 8.39
CA GLU A 17 -5.27 -14.62 8.82
C GLU A 17 -5.28 -13.90 10.17
N SER A 18 -5.39 -12.57 10.11
CA SER A 18 -5.48 -11.72 11.28
C SER A 18 -6.90 -11.82 11.88
N LYS A 19 -7.03 -12.61 12.94
CA LYS A 19 -8.15 -12.48 13.89
C LYS A 19 -8.13 -11.07 14.50
N PRO A 20 -9.28 -10.38 14.60
CA PRO A 20 -9.31 -9.00 15.06
C PRO A 20 -9.33 -8.97 16.58
N GLU A 21 -8.17 -8.76 17.21
CA GLU A 21 -8.14 -8.25 18.58
C GLU A 21 -8.15 -6.73 18.57
N SER A 22 -9.17 -6.18 19.20
CA SER A 22 -9.52 -4.76 19.23
C SER A 22 -8.43 -3.90 19.87
N SER A 23 -7.67 -3.19 19.05
CA SER A 23 -7.08 -1.89 19.40
C SER A 23 -6.91 -1.06 18.14
N GLY A 24 -7.87 -0.16 17.88
CA GLY A 24 -7.85 0.74 16.72
C GLY A 24 -8.74 0.29 15.57
N GLN A 25 -10.04 0.24 15.85
CA GLN A 25 -11.09 -0.02 14.88
C GLN A 25 -11.09 1.01 13.75
N GLN A 26 -10.71 0.59 12.54
CA GLN A 26 -11.35 1.04 11.30
C GLN A 26 -11.25 -0.03 10.21
N SER A 27 -11.86 -1.16 10.50
CA SER A 27 -12.25 -2.16 9.50
C SER A 27 -13.66 -1.79 9.00
N GLY A 28 -13.83 -1.61 7.69
CA GLY A 28 -15.09 -1.98 7.03
C GLY A 28 -16.19 -0.93 6.87
N GLY A 29 -15.89 0.31 6.51
CA GLY A 29 -16.92 1.23 6.01
C GLY A 29 -16.34 2.48 5.38
N GLY A 30 -16.73 2.78 4.14
CA GLY A 30 -16.80 4.14 3.56
C GLY A 30 -15.63 5.12 3.73
N ASN A 31 -14.43 4.67 4.11
CA ASN A 31 -13.35 5.59 4.46
C ASN A 31 -12.69 6.13 3.19
N ARG A 32 -13.07 7.36 2.88
CA ARG A 32 -12.41 8.20 1.88
C ARG A 32 -10.88 8.14 2.11
N PRO A 33 -10.08 7.96 1.05
CA PRO A 33 -8.62 7.93 1.22
C PRO A 33 -8.10 9.28 1.73
N ASP A 34 -7.02 9.23 2.51
CA ASP A 34 -6.29 10.43 2.97
C ASP A 34 -5.74 11.21 1.78
N PHE A 35 -5.24 10.50 0.76
CA PHE A 35 -4.80 11.08 -0.51
C PHE A 35 -5.43 10.38 -1.70
N ARG A 36 -5.89 11.15 -2.68
CA ARG A 36 -6.32 10.63 -3.97
C ARG A 36 -5.14 10.54 -4.92
N ILE A 37 -5.10 9.48 -5.70
CA ILE A 37 -4.14 9.32 -6.79
C ILE A 37 -4.87 9.70 -8.06
N VAL A 38 -4.33 10.68 -8.77
CA VAL A 38 -4.90 11.18 -10.01
C VAL A 38 -3.96 10.94 -11.16
N GLN A 39 -4.53 10.65 -12.32
CA GLN A 39 -3.83 10.62 -13.59
C GLN A 39 -4.27 11.81 -14.43
N THR A 40 -3.30 12.53 -14.97
CA THR A 40 -3.55 13.61 -15.94
C THR A 40 -3.91 13.01 -17.29
N ASP A 41 -4.92 13.58 -17.92
CA ASP A 41 -5.27 13.31 -19.31
C ASP A 41 -5.63 14.62 -20.03
N ARG A 42 -5.89 14.57 -21.33
CA ARG A 42 -6.43 15.70 -22.10
C ARG A 42 -7.81 15.34 -22.63
N ASP A 43 -8.75 16.27 -22.45
CA ASP A 43 -10.05 16.13 -23.10
C ASP A 43 -9.97 16.46 -24.61
N LYS A 44 -11.11 16.37 -25.30
CA LYS A 44 -11.20 16.63 -26.75
C LYS A 44 -10.87 18.08 -27.12
N ASP A 45 -10.99 19.00 -26.18
CA ASP A 45 -10.75 20.43 -26.35
C ASP A 45 -9.32 20.82 -25.95
N GLY A 46 -8.52 19.84 -25.52
CA GLY A 46 -7.12 20.01 -25.13
C GLY A 46 -6.91 20.47 -23.69
N ASN A 47 -7.96 20.54 -22.86
CA ASN A 47 -7.82 20.90 -21.45
C ASN A 47 -7.24 19.74 -20.65
N VAL A 48 -6.45 20.05 -19.63
CA VAL A 48 -5.94 19.06 -18.69
C VAL A 48 -7.04 18.64 -17.73
N VAL A 49 -7.32 17.34 -17.67
CA VAL A 49 -8.27 16.73 -16.74
C VAL A 49 -7.53 15.78 -15.79
N TYR A 50 -8.05 15.63 -14.57
CA TYR A 50 -7.48 14.77 -13.54
C TYR A 50 -8.47 13.66 -13.20
N SER A 51 -8.18 12.45 -13.65
CA SER A 51 -8.99 11.26 -13.39
C SER A 51 -8.55 10.61 -12.09
N ASN A 52 -9.49 10.35 -11.18
CA ASN A 52 -9.20 9.62 -9.95
C ASN A 52 -9.03 8.13 -10.27
N ILE A 53 -7.81 7.62 -10.07
CA ILE A 53 -7.44 6.23 -10.39
C ILE A 53 -7.16 5.40 -9.14
N GLY A 54 -7.19 6.01 -7.95
CA GLY A 54 -6.79 5.31 -6.74
C GLY A 54 -6.77 6.17 -5.49
N GLY A 55 -6.33 5.54 -4.41
CA GLY A 55 -6.26 6.16 -3.10
C GLY A 55 -5.07 5.66 -2.29
N MET A 56 -4.70 6.47 -1.32
CA MET A 56 -3.69 6.13 -0.34
C MET A 56 -4.24 6.37 1.06
N TRP A 57 -4.11 5.36 1.91
CA TRP A 57 -4.61 5.36 3.28
C TRP A 57 -3.44 5.31 4.26
N LYS A 58 -3.41 6.25 5.20
CA LYS A 58 -2.41 6.31 6.25
C LYS A 58 -2.62 5.19 7.25
N ASN A 59 -1.54 4.55 7.64
CA ASN A 59 -1.50 3.52 8.66
C ASN A 59 -0.33 3.78 9.61
N ILE A 60 -0.41 3.20 10.80
CA ILE A 60 0.66 3.24 11.81
C ILE A 60 1.00 1.78 12.14
N SER A 61 2.26 1.42 12.02
CA SER A 61 2.74 0.07 12.35
C SER A 61 2.81 -0.14 13.86
N LYS A 62 3.00 -1.40 14.28
CA LYS A 62 3.10 -1.77 15.71
C LYS A 62 4.18 -1.01 16.48
N ASN A 63 5.25 -0.60 15.81
CA ASN A 63 6.35 0.20 16.39
C ASN A 63 6.13 1.72 16.25
N GLY A 64 4.93 2.17 15.88
CA GLY A 64 4.59 3.60 15.75
C GLY A 64 5.05 4.28 14.47
N LYS A 65 5.69 3.56 13.53
CA LYS A 65 6.12 4.15 12.26
C LYS A 65 4.93 4.35 11.31
N THR A 66 4.90 5.50 10.64
CA THR A 66 3.87 5.77 9.63
C THR A 66 4.22 5.07 8.33
N PHE A 67 3.24 4.42 7.72
CA PHE A 67 3.30 3.94 6.35
C PHE A 67 1.94 4.17 5.68
N TYR A 68 1.88 4.02 4.37
CA TYR A 68 0.64 4.14 3.64
C TYR A 68 0.37 2.89 2.82
N THR A 69 -0.91 2.54 2.72
CA THR A 69 -1.38 1.55 1.75
C THR A 69 -1.86 2.32 0.53
N MET A 70 -1.25 2.07 -0.63
CA MET A 70 -1.63 2.66 -1.90
C MET A 70 -2.39 1.62 -2.72
N ARG A 71 -3.55 1.99 -3.27
CA ARG A 71 -4.32 1.14 -4.22
C ARG A 71 -4.61 1.88 -5.51
N ILE A 72 -4.32 1.22 -6.63
CA ILE A 72 -4.62 1.69 -7.99
C ILE A 72 -5.20 0.49 -8.75
N GLY A 73 -6.52 0.48 -8.99
CA GLY A 73 -7.20 -0.71 -9.50
C GLY A 73 -6.97 -1.94 -8.60
N GLN A 74 -6.36 -2.99 -9.17
CA GLN A 74 -6.01 -4.22 -8.45
C GLN A 74 -4.61 -4.18 -7.81
N LEU A 75 -3.78 -3.18 -8.15
CA LEU A 75 -2.45 -3.04 -7.58
C LEU A 75 -2.54 -2.48 -6.15
N LYS A 76 -1.86 -3.15 -5.21
CA LYS A 76 -1.72 -2.72 -3.81
C LYS A 76 -0.24 -2.62 -3.46
N LEU A 77 0.19 -1.45 -2.99
CA LEU A 77 1.57 -1.17 -2.62
C LEU A 77 1.66 -0.62 -1.19
N LEU A 78 2.77 -0.91 -0.51
CA LEU A 78 3.16 -0.24 0.72
C LEU A 78 4.10 0.92 0.38
N VAL A 79 3.78 2.09 0.92
CA VAL A 79 4.53 3.32 0.68
C VAL A 79 5.08 3.83 2.02
N PHE A 80 6.38 4.12 2.04
CA PHE A 80 7.07 4.63 3.21
C PHE A 80 7.54 6.07 2.97
N PRO A 81 7.51 6.94 3.99
CA PRO A 81 8.07 8.29 3.86
C PRO A 81 9.54 8.25 3.39
N ASN A 82 9.89 9.12 2.45
CA ASN A 82 11.29 9.28 2.06
C ASN A 82 12.02 10.09 3.14
N GLU A 83 12.93 9.45 3.87
CA GLU A 83 13.71 10.08 4.95
C GLU A 83 14.94 10.84 4.41
N ARG A 84 15.24 10.75 3.12
CA ARG A 84 16.32 11.52 2.48
C ARG A 84 15.80 12.91 2.13
N LYS A 85 16.34 13.93 2.81
CA LYS A 85 16.17 15.35 2.46
C LYS A 85 17.21 15.77 1.44
#